data_AF-A0A1G1SWZ0-F1
#
_entry.id   AF-A0A1G1SWZ0-F1
#
_cell.length_a   1.000
_cell.length_b   1.000
_cell.length_c   1.000
_cell.angle_alpha   90.00
_cell.angle_beta   90.00
_cell.angle_gamma   90.00
#
_symmetry.space_group_name_H-M   'P 1'
#
loop_
_entity.id
_entity.type
_entity.pdbx_description
1 polymer ?
#
loop_
_entity_poly.entity_id
_entity_poly.type
_entity_poly.pdbx_seq_one_letter_code
_entity_poly.pdbx_strand_id
1 'polypeptide(L)'
;MGIGLAILAVGFVTMMFGDKEKYGEDFLGITLGPLLLIAGFLVEFAAILVRDDSAVVSRGDAPPAPTAFTLSPTAPVGAPVAPAPSPAPAAKPTYKRL
;
A
#
# COMPACT_ATOMS: atom_id res chain seq x y z
N MET A 1 14.06 3.21 -11.01
CA MET A 1 12.72 3.75 -11.18
C MET A 1 12.55 4.45 -12.54
N GLY A 2 12.91 5.73 -12.73
CA GLY A 2 12.52 6.47 -13.95
C GLY A 2 13.07 5.93 -15.29
N ILE A 3 14.35 5.54 -15.32
CA ILE A 3 15.01 5.09 -16.55
C ILE A 3 14.52 3.69 -16.97
N GLY A 4 14.36 2.76 -16.03
CA GLY A 4 13.82 1.42 -16.32
C GLY A 4 12.38 1.48 -16.84
N LEU A 5 11.55 2.33 -16.22
CA LEU A 5 10.17 2.56 -16.67
C LEU A 5 10.10 3.14 -18.09
N ALA A 6 11.00 4.06 -18.43
CA ALA A 6 11.08 4.64 -19.77
C ALA A 6 11.45 3.58 -20.83
N ILE A 7 12.39 2.69 -20.53
CA ILE A 7 12.81 1.61 -21.44
C ILE A 7 11.65 0.62 -21.67
N LEU A 8 10.92 0.27 -20.61
CA LEU A 8 9.71 -0.56 -20.68
C LEU A 8 8.63 0.08 -21.55
N ALA A 9 8.36 1.38 -21.36
CA ALA A 9 7.40 2.13 -22.16
C ALA A 9 7.80 2.17 -23.64
N VAL A 10 9.09 2.36 -23.94
CA VAL A 10 9.60 2.31 -25.31
C VAL A 10 9.42 0.91 -25.90
N GLY A 11 9.72 -0.17 -25.18
CA GLY A 11 9.49 -1.55 -25.64
C GLY A 11 8.04 -1.84 -26.00
N PHE A 12 7.10 -1.37 -25.16
CA PHE A 12 5.66 -1.49 -25.41
C PHE A 12 5.22 -0.68 -26.64
N VAL A 13 5.68 0.57 -26.76
CA VAL A 13 5.38 1.44 -27.91
C VAL A 13 5.97 0.89 -29.20
N THR A 14 7.16 0.29 -29.14
CA THR A 14 7.82 -0.35 -30.29
C THR A 14 6.98 -1.48 -30.86
N MET A 15 6.30 -2.25 -30.00
CA MET A 15 5.34 -3.28 -30.43
C MET A 15 4.08 -2.67 -31.06
N MET A 16 3.60 -1.53 -30.56
CA MET A 16 2.43 -0.81 -31.12
C MET A 16 2.71 -0.15 -32.48
N PHE A 17 3.96 0.23 -32.77
CA PHE A 17 4.34 0.85 -34.05
C PHE A 17 4.64 -0.15 -35.18
N GLY A 18 4.72 -1.46 -34.89
CA GLY A 18 4.99 -2.54 -35.85
C GLY A 18 3.83 -2.90 -36.80
N ASP A 19 2.77 -2.09 -36.83
CA ASP A 19 1.47 -2.37 -37.48
C ASP A 19 1.50 -2.30 -39.03
N LYS A 20 2.66 -2.49 -39.66
CA LYS A 20 2.78 -2.56 -41.12
C LYS A 20 2.48 -3.95 -41.69
N GLU A 21 2.53 -5.00 -40.87
CA GLU A 21 2.22 -6.37 -41.27
C GLU A 21 1.12 -6.96 -40.36
N LYS A 22 0.26 -7.81 -40.92
CA LYS A 22 -1.00 -8.29 -40.29
C LYS A 22 -0.86 -8.96 -38.91
N TYR A 23 0.35 -9.30 -38.49
CA TYR A 23 0.63 -10.01 -37.24
C TYR A 23 1.83 -9.47 -36.45
N GLY A 24 2.42 -8.34 -36.86
CA GLY A 24 3.62 -7.82 -36.19
C GLY A 24 4.84 -8.75 -36.31
N GLU A 25 4.94 -9.51 -37.40
CA GLU A 25 6.09 -10.38 -37.75
C GLU A 25 7.36 -9.58 -38.07
N ASP A 26 7.25 -8.26 -38.16
CA ASP A 26 8.39 -7.38 -38.29
C ASP A 26 9.35 -7.57 -37.10
N PHE A 27 10.65 -7.59 -37.38
CA PHE A 27 11.73 -7.72 -36.40
C PHE A 27 11.55 -6.74 -35.23
N LEU A 28 10.99 -5.57 -35.52
CA LEU A 28 10.72 -4.53 -34.55
C LEU A 28 9.73 -4.97 -33.46
N GLY A 29 8.67 -5.70 -33.82
CA GLY A 29 7.63 -6.15 -32.89
C GLY A 29 7.98 -7.45 -32.18
N ILE A 30 8.41 -8.48 -32.93
CA ILE A 30 8.58 -9.84 -32.39
C ILE A 30 9.94 -10.07 -31.71
N THR A 31 10.99 -9.37 -32.15
CA THR A 31 12.35 -9.52 -31.59
C THR A 31 12.79 -8.31 -30.78
N LEU A 32 12.63 -7.09 -31.30
CA LEU A 32 13.08 -5.89 -30.59
C LEU A 32 12.17 -5.57 -29.40
N GLY A 33 10.85 -5.72 -29.54
CA GLY A 33 9.86 -5.53 -28.48
C GLY A 33 10.17 -6.33 -27.20
N PRO A 34 10.24 -7.68 -27.25
CA PRO A 34 10.59 -8.50 -26.11
C PRO A 34 11.98 -8.20 -25.53
N LEU A 35 12.96 -7.85 -26.38
CA LEU A 35 14.31 -7.52 -25.92
C LEU A 35 14.32 -6.23 -25.07
N LEU A 36 13.59 -5.20 -25.47
CA LEU A 36 13.46 -3.96 -24.68
C LEU A 36 12.72 -4.20 -23.37
N LEU A 37 11.70 -5.06 -23.36
CA LEU A 37 10.97 -5.46 -22.14
C LEU A 37 11.91 -6.14 -21.14
N ILE A 38 12.70 -7.12 -21.59
CA ILE A 38 13.69 -7.81 -20.77
C ILE A 38 14.75 -6.81 -20.27
N ALA A 39 15.30 -5.97 -21.16
CA ALA A 39 16.29 -4.98 -20.78
C ALA A 39 15.76 -3.95 -19.76
N GLY A 40 14.55 -3.44 -19.95
CA GLY A 40 13.91 -2.52 -19.02
C GLY A 40 13.67 -3.15 -17.64
N PHE A 41 13.26 -4.41 -17.60
CA PHE A 41 13.12 -5.17 -16.36
C PHE A 41 14.48 -5.43 -15.70
N LEU A 42 15.51 -5.82 -16.45
CA LEU A 42 16.87 -6.03 -15.94
C LEU A 42 17.46 -4.75 -15.35
N VAL A 43 17.22 -3.59 -15.99
CA VAL A 43 17.68 -2.30 -15.48
C VAL A 43 17.02 -1.97 -14.15
N GLU A 44 15.72 -2.23 -14.00
CA GLU A 44 15.04 -1.98 -12.73
C GLU A 44 15.44 -2.99 -11.64
N PHE A 45 15.61 -4.25 -12.02
CA PHE A 45 16.13 -5.29 -11.14
C PHE A 45 17.55 -4.98 -10.65
N ALA A 46 18.44 -4.58 -11.56
CA ALA A 46 19.78 -4.12 -11.22
C ALA A 46 19.76 -2.84 -10.39
N ALA A 47 18.85 -1.90 -10.67
CA ALA A 47 18.71 -0.67 -9.89
C ALA A 47 18.31 -0.94 -8.43
N ILE A 48 17.57 -2.02 -8.14
CA ILE A 48 17.27 -2.45 -6.78
C ILE A 48 18.49 -3.12 -6.14
N LEU A 49 19.19 -3.99 -6.89
CA LEU A 49 20.35 -4.72 -6.36
C LEU A 49 21.60 -3.85 -6.13
N VAL A 50 21.79 -2.81 -6.95
CA VAL A 50 22.92 -1.86 -6.88
C VAL A 50 22.60 -0.67 -5.95
N ARG A 51 21.36 -0.56 -5.48
CA ARG A 51 20.99 0.48 -4.53
C ARG A 51 21.60 0.18 -3.16
N ASP A 52 22.81 0.67 -2.94
CA ASP A 52 23.29 0.98 -1.60
C ASP A 52 22.51 2.20 -1.07
N ASP A 53 22.28 2.25 0.24
CA ASP A 53 21.44 3.19 1.01
C ASP A 53 21.64 4.72 0.76
N SER A 54 22.51 5.11 -0.18
CA SER A 54 22.99 6.47 -0.38
C SER A 54 21.95 7.51 -0.81
N ALA A 55 20.72 7.14 -1.18
CA ALA A 55 19.66 8.13 -1.41
C ALA A 55 18.47 8.07 -0.43
N VAL A 56 18.69 7.48 0.74
CA VAL A 56 18.05 7.97 1.98
C VAL A 56 18.65 9.32 2.41
N VAL A 57 19.89 9.61 2.03
CA VAL A 57 20.66 10.76 2.56
C VAL A 57 20.31 12.12 1.92
N SER A 58 19.65 12.18 0.76
CA SER A 58 19.21 13.46 0.17
C SER A 58 17.82 13.92 0.60
N ARG A 59 17.06 13.11 1.35
CA ARG A 59 15.89 13.62 2.08
C ARG A 59 16.38 13.88 3.49
N GLY A 60 16.53 15.17 3.85
CA GLY A 60 16.94 15.63 5.17
C GLY A 60 15.91 15.33 6.27
N ASP A 61 15.32 14.15 6.26
CA ASP A 61 14.44 13.67 7.30
C ASP A 61 15.29 12.77 8.20
N ALA A 62 15.46 13.19 9.45
CA ALA A 62 16.00 12.34 10.50
C ALA A 62 15.34 10.95 10.44
N PRO A 63 16.08 9.86 10.76
CA PRO A 63 15.53 8.51 10.73
C PRO A 63 14.15 8.51 11.40
N PRO A 64 13.09 7.95 10.80
CA PRO A 64 11.87 7.75 11.55
C PRO A 64 12.28 6.92 12.75
N ALA A 65 12.19 7.52 13.95
CA ALA A 65 12.43 6.80 15.19
C ALA A 65 11.66 5.49 15.08
N PRO A 66 12.28 4.33 15.36
CA PRO A 66 11.59 3.05 15.20
C PRO A 66 10.26 3.21 15.93
N THR A 67 9.16 3.05 15.20
CA THR A 67 7.80 3.16 15.72
C THR A 67 7.65 2.01 16.70
N ALA A 68 8.14 2.23 17.91
CA ALA A 68 8.00 1.31 19.01
C ALA A 68 6.50 1.12 19.18
N PHE A 69 6.06 -0.13 19.09
CA PHE A 69 4.70 -0.51 19.39
C PHE A 69 4.46 -0.14 20.86
N THR A 70 3.93 1.06 21.10
CA THR A 70 3.45 1.44 22.42
C THR A 70 2.17 0.65 22.61
N LEU A 71 2.29 -0.51 23.23
CA LEU A 71 1.15 -1.25 23.74
C LEU A 71 0.41 -0.30 24.68
N SER A 72 -0.73 0.22 24.24
CA SER A 72 -1.66 0.93 25.12
C SER A 72 -1.92 0.00 26.31
N PRO A 73 -1.62 0.40 27.55
CA PRO A 73 -1.90 -0.45 28.69
C PRO A 73 -3.42 -0.62 28.74
N THR A 74 -3.89 -1.84 28.48
CA THR A 74 -5.25 -2.24 28.81
C THR A 74 -5.47 -1.89 30.27
N ALA A 75 -6.39 -0.96 30.53
CA ALA A 75 -6.75 -0.55 31.87
C ALA A 75 -6.99 -1.79 32.75
N PRO A 76 -6.58 -1.78 34.03
CA PRO A 76 -6.77 -2.94 34.89
C PRO A 76 -8.27 -3.28 34.94
N VAL A 77 -8.60 -4.48 34.47
CA VAL A 77 -9.87 -5.13 34.71
C VAL A 77 -9.98 -5.33 36.23
N GLY A 78 -10.53 -4.33 36.93
CA GLY A 78 -10.47 -4.33 38.39
C GLY A 78 -11.04 -3.11 39.09
N ALA A 79 -11.98 -2.38 38.49
CA ALA A 79 -12.84 -1.49 39.28
C ALA A 79 -14.06 -2.32 39.76
N PRO A 80 -14.30 -2.48 41.08
CA PRO A 80 -15.54 -3.06 41.55
C PRO A 80 -16.70 -2.18 41.09
N VAL A 81 -17.56 -2.73 40.24
CA VAL A 81 -18.80 -2.06 39.82
C VAL A 81 -19.64 -1.89 41.09
N ALA A 82 -19.71 -0.66 41.61
CA ALA A 82 -20.66 -0.34 42.66
C ALA A 82 -22.08 -0.69 42.17
N PRO A 83 -22.93 -1.38 42.96
CA PRO A 83 -24.28 -1.69 42.54
C PRO A 83 -25.03 -0.38 42.24
N ALA A 84 -25.55 -0.26 41.02
CA ALA A 84 -26.44 0.84 40.66
C ALA A 84 -27.62 0.89 41.65
N PRO A 85 -28.06 2.07 42.11
CA PRO A 85 -29.25 2.17 42.94
C PRO A 85 -30.45 1.66 42.13
N SER A 86 -31.11 0.63 42.65
CA SER A 86 -32.33 0.07 42.07
C SER A 86 -33.38 1.20 41.93
N PRO A 87 -33.97 1.44 40.74
CA PRO A 87 -35.07 2.36 40.64
C PRO A 87 -36.24 1.85 41.49
N ALA A 88 -36.75 2.71 42.37
CA ALA A 88 -37.89 2.43 43.23
C ALA A 88 -39.09 1.97 42.37
N PRO A 89 -39.88 0.98 42.84
CA PRO A 89 -40.98 0.42 42.05
C PRO A 89 -42.04 1.47 41.76
N ALA A 90 -42.41 1.59 40.47
CA ALA A 90 -43.44 2.49 39.99
C ALA A 90 -44.76 2.31 40.77
N ALA A 91 -45.19 3.35 41.47
CA ALA A 91 -46.48 3.39 42.14
C ALA A 91 -47.61 3.29 41.10
N LYS A 92 -48.42 2.24 41.19
CA LYS A 92 -49.60 2.04 40.33
C LYS A 92 -50.66 3.09 40.70
N PRO A 93 -51.25 3.84 39.75
CA PRO A 93 -52.33 4.77 40.05
C PRO A 93 -53.61 3.98 40.39
N THR A 94 -53.93 3.87 41.68
CA THR A 94 -55.20 3.32 42.18
C THR A 94 -56.31 4.34 41.92
N TYR A 95 -57.20 4.03 40.98
CA TYR A 95 -58.41 4.83 40.71
C TYR A 95 -59.58 4.48 41.64
N LYS A 96 -60.33 5.54 41.95
CA LYS A 96 -61.43 5.74 42.91
C LYS A 96 -62.62 4.79 42.73
N ARG A 97 -63.17 4.29 43.84
CA ARG A 97 -64.54 3.73 43.93
C ARG A 97 -65.28 4.50 45.03
N LEU A 98 -66.55 4.79 44.77
CA LEU A 98 -67.43 5.76 45.44
C LEU A 98 -67.48 5.65 46.97
#